data_AF-A0AB34JGV7-F1
#
_entry.id   AF-A0AB34JGV7-F1
#
_cell.length_a   1.000
_cell.length_b   1.000
_cell.length_c   1.000
_cell.angle_alpha   90.00
_cell.angle_beta   90.00
_cell.angle_gamma   90.00
#
_symmetry.space_group_name_H-M   'P 1'
#
loop_
_entity.id
_entity.type
_entity.pdbx_description
1 polymer ?
#
loop_
_entity_poly.entity_id
_entity_poly.type
_entity_poly.pdbx_seq_one_letter_code
_entity_poly.pdbx_strand_id
1 'polypeptide(L)'
;MDWAVLSRPEPDPCAPGEPHSISLPRTSRAALKTAAEVPPSPRRRWLRWWLVAVALLRVFSAVTAVLRPEVLRETVFAARPAELTPLAARLFAAWTTTTAVLCLLCARGGADPRTPIYAATLLSFVVALGLFVPELAYHGTMTVMSSLSPGIVATTSVTWMMTVWRQESKQD
;
A
#
# COMPACT_ATOMS: atom_id res chain seq x y z
N MET A 1 19.81 61.13 -46.18
CA MET A 1 20.65 59.92 -46.22
C MET A 1 20.80 59.45 -44.79
N ASP A 2 19.91 58.55 -44.37
CA ASP A 2 19.78 58.07 -42.99
C ASP A 2 20.86 57.01 -42.70
N TRP A 3 21.88 57.41 -41.95
CA TRP A 3 22.95 56.52 -41.48
C TRP A 3 22.47 55.43 -40.51
N ALA A 4 21.23 55.51 -40.02
CA ALA A 4 20.66 54.57 -39.05
C ALA A 4 20.25 53.20 -39.66
N VAL A 5 20.22 53.06 -40.99
CA VAL A 5 19.82 51.80 -41.65
C VAL A 5 21.00 50.81 -41.79
N LEU A 6 22.24 51.31 -41.86
CA LEU A 6 23.42 50.50 -42.19
C LEU A 6 24.06 49.76 -41.00
N SER A 7 23.60 50.02 -39.78
CA SER A 7 24.13 49.39 -38.57
C SER A 7 23.25 48.27 -38.01
N ARG A 8 22.29 47.74 -38.80
CA ARG A 8 21.59 46.52 -38.39
C ARG A 8 22.51 45.31 -38.63
N PRO A 9 22.90 44.57 -37.57
CA PRO A 9 23.62 43.32 -37.76
C PRO A 9 22.74 42.33 -38.53
N GLU A 10 23.33 41.65 -39.53
CA GLU A 10 22.65 40.55 -40.21
C GLU A 10 22.28 39.46 -39.20
N PRO A 11 21.08 38.86 -39.31
CA PRO A 11 20.73 37.74 -38.46
C PRO A 11 21.61 36.53 -38.79
N ASP A 12 22.30 36.00 -37.77
CA ASP A 12 23.17 34.83 -37.87
C ASP A 12 22.38 33.62 -38.44
N PRO A 13 22.82 33.02 -39.57
CA PRO A 13 22.16 31.85 -40.18
C PRO A 13 22.20 30.59 -39.32
N CYS A 14 23.01 30.58 -38.26
CA CYS A 14 23.28 29.43 -37.39
C CYS A 14 22.75 29.60 -35.97
N ALA A 15 21.85 30.56 -35.72
CA ALA A 15 21.15 30.61 -34.43
C ALA A 15 20.23 29.36 -34.31
N PRO A 16 20.45 28.45 -33.34
CA PRO A 16 19.52 27.37 -33.10
C PRO A 16 18.17 27.99 -32.76
N GLY A 17 17.16 27.74 -33.60
CA GLY A 17 15.81 28.24 -33.37
C GLY A 17 15.42 27.95 -31.93
N GLU A 18 15.01 29.01 -31.21
CA GLU A 18 14.48 28.86 -29.86
C GLU A 18 13.47 27.71 -29.89
N PRO A 19 13.63 26.67 -29.04
CA PRO A 19 12.61 25.65 -28.95
C PRO A 19 11.36 26.36 -28.48
N HIS A 20 10.39 26.51 -29.39
CA HIS A 20 9.06 27.01 -29.10
C HIS A 20 8.54 26.22 -27.90
N SER A 21 8.67 26.82 -26.72
CA SER A 21 8.18 26.25 -25.48
C SER A 21 6.67 26.39 -25.56
N ILE A 22 6.03 25.35 -26.12
CA ILE A 22 4.57 25.21 -26.12
C ILE A 22 4.16 25.19 -24.66
N SER A 23 3.84 26.37 -24.14
CA SER A 23 3.37 26.60 -22.79
C SER A 23 1.92 26.14 -22.75
N LEU A 24 1.74 24.83 -22.68
CA LEU A 24 0.42 24.22 -22.49
C LEU A 24 -0.23 24.89 -21.27
N PRO A 25 -1.45 25.44 -21.41
CA PRO A 25 -2.13 26.08 -20.31
C PRO A 25 -2.26 25.09 -19.16
N ARG A 26 -2.07 25.58 -17.93
CA ARG A 26 -2.04 24.77 -16.70
C ARG A 26 -3.26 23.85 -16.57
N THR A 27 -4.37 24.27 -17.15
CA THR A 27 -5.65 23.56 -17.29
C THR A 27 -5.56 22.34 -18.20
N SER A 28 -4.81 22.39 -19.30
CA SER A 28 -4.58 21.24 -20.20
C SER A 28 -3.73 20.16 -19.55
N ARG A 29 -2.73 20.51 -18.71
CA ARG A 29 -1.97 19.49 -17.94
C ARG A 29 -2.81 18.83 -16.86
N ALA A 30 -3.68 19.58 -16.19
CA ALA A 30 -4.60 19.02 -15.21
C ALA A 30 -5.61 18.09 -15.92
N ALA A 31 -6.23 18.55 -17.01
CA ALA A 31 -7.16 17.74 -17.80
C ALA A 31 -6.51 16.50 -18.43
N LEU A 32 -5.26 16.59 -18.90
CA LEU A 32 -4.49 15.44 -19.37
C LEU A 32 -4.13 14.46 -18.24
N LYS A 33 -3.83 14.95 -17.03
CA LYS A 33 -3.68 14.08 -15.84
C LYS A 33 -4.98 13.35 -15.53
N THR A 34 -6.12 14.03 -15.59
CA THR A 34 -7.42 13.40 -15.34
C THR A 34 -7.85 12.45 -16.46
N ALA A 35 -7.50 12.75 -17.71
CA ALA A 35 -7.85 11.93 -18.88
C ALA A 35 -6.94 10.70 -19.04
N ALA A 36 -5.70 10.77 -18.54
CA ALA A 36 -4.76 9.64 -18.55
C ALA A 36 -4.95 8.68 -17.37
N GLU A 37 -5.63 9.10 -16.31
CA GLU A 37 -5.91 8.22 -15.17
C GLU A 37 -7.12 7.33 -15.50
N VAL A 38 -6.81 6.21 -16.16
CA VAL A 38 -7.78 5.13 -16.42
C VAL A 38 -8.53 4.85 -15.11
N PRO A 39 -9.87 4.92 -15.11
CA PRO A 39 -10.64 4.73 -13.88
C PRO A 39 -10.25 3.37 -13.29
N PRO A 40 -9.93 3.30 -11.98
CA PRO A 40 -9.46 2.07 -11.38
C PRO A 40 -10.51 0.99 -11.60
N SER A 41 -10.07 -0.17 -12.07
CA SER A 41 -10.96 -1.31 -12.30
C SER A 41 -11.81 -1.56 -11.04
N PRO A 42 -13.08 -2.01 -11.18
CA PRO A 42 -13.96 -2.18 -10.03
C PRO A 42 -13.30 -3.02 -8.93
N ARG A 43 -12.56 -4.07 -9.30
CA ARG A 43 -11.80 -4.92 -8.36
C ARG A 43 -10.79 -4.15 -7.52
N ARG A 44 -10.06 -3.19 -8.09
CA ARG A 44 -9.13 -2.33 -7.34
C ARG A 44 -9.86 -1.44 -6.34
N ARG A 45 -11.04 -0.92 -6.71
CA ARG A 45 -11.87 -0.14 -5.77
C ARG A 45 -12.30 -0.99 -4.58
N TRP A 46 -12.78 -2.22 -4.83
CA TRP A 46 -13.13 -3.17 -3.76
C TRP A 46 -11.92 -3.53 -2.91
N LEU A 47 -10.77 -3.80 -3.52
CA LEU A 47 -9.53 -4.10 -2.81
C LEU A 47 -9.08 -2.93 -1.92
N ARG A 48 -9.17 -1.68 -2.38
CA ARG A 48 -8.88 -0.49 -1.56
C ARG A 48 -9.74 -0.45 -0.30
N TRP A 49 -11.06 -0.62 -0.44
CA TRP A 49 -11.99 -0.66 0.69
C TRP A 49 -11.70 -1.82 1.63
N TRP A 50 -11.39 -3.00 1.08
CA TRP A 50 -10.98 -4.16 1.85
C TRP A 50 -9.71 -3.87 2.67
N LEU A 51 -8.67 -3.28 2.07
CA LEU A 51 -7.44 -2.92 2.76
C LEU A 51 -7.67 -1.87 3.87
N VAL A 52 -8.60 -0.93 3.66
CA VAL A 52 -9.02 0.01 4.72
C VAL A 52 -9.70 -0.74 5.87
N ALA A 53 -10.61 -1.66 5.59
CA ALA A 53 -11.26 -2.47 6.62
C ALA A 53 -10.24 -3.32 7.41
N VAL A 54 -9.29 -3.95 6.71
CA VAL A 54 -8.19 -4.70 7.35
C VAL A 54 -7.30 -3.78 8.18
N ALA A 55 -6.99 -2.58 7.71
CA ALA A 55 -6.20 -1.62 8.47
C ALA A 55 -6.91 -1.21 9.76
N LEU A 56 -8.22 -0.93 9.71
CA LEU A 56 -9.02 -0.60 10.89
C LEU A 56 -9.04 -1.76 11.89
N LEU A 57 -9.23 -2.99 11.41
CA LEU A 57 -9.17 -4.19 12.26
C LEU A 57 -7.80 -4.33 12.93
N ARG A 58 -6.71 -4.11 12.19
CA ARG A 58 -5.34 -4.13 12.73
C ARG A 58 -5.12 -3.05 13.78
N VAL A 59 -5.58 -1.82 13.53
CA VAL A 59 -5.50 -0.73 14.52
C VAL A 59 -6.29 -1.09 15.78
N PHE A 60 -7.48 -1.65 15.64
CA PHE A 60 -8.27 -2.13 16.78
C PHE A 60 -7.50 -3.17 17.60
N SER A 61 -6.92 -4.19 16.94
CA SER A 61 -6.09 -5.20 17.61
C SER A 61 -4.82 -4.64 18.26
N ALA A 62 -4.21 -3.60 17.68
CA ALA A 62 -3.05 -2.94 18.28
C ALA A 62 -3.44 -2.14 19.53
N VAL A 63 -4.56 -1.42 19.48
CA VAL A 63 -5.08 -0.65 20.62
C VAL A 63 -5.47 -1.58 21.76
N THR A 64 -6.15 -2.70 21.49
CA THR A 64 -6.48 -3.69 22.53
C THR A 64 -5.22 -4.30 23.13
N ALA A 65 -4.19 -4.58 22.34
CA ALA A 65 -2.91 -5.11 22.83
C ALA A 65 -2.16 -4.15 23.79
N VAL A 66 -2.29 -2.83 23.59
CA VAL A 66 -1.66 -1.82 24.48
C VAL A 66 -2.51 -1.54 25.70
N LEU A 67 -3.83 -1.33 25.52
CA LEU A 67 -4.70 -0.90 26.60
C LEU A 67 -5.17 -2.04 27.48
N ARG A 68 -5.35 -3.24 26.92
CA ARG A 68 -5.98 -4.41 27.56
C ARG A 68 -5.30 -5.72 27.11
N PRO A 69 -4.02 -5.94 27.44
CA PRO A 69 -3.26 -7.10 26.97
C PRO A 69 -3.88 -8.45 27.40
N GLU A 70 -4.59 -8.49 28.53
CA GLU A 70 -5.39 -9.62 29.00
C GLU A 70 -6.46 -10.09 28.00
N VAL A 71 -7.14 -9.18 27.28
CA VAL A 71 -8.10 -9.56 26.23
C VAL A 71 -7.37 -10.28 25.09
N LEU A 72 -6.17 -9.81 24.73
CA LEU A 72 -5.35 -10.43 23.69
C LEU A 72 -4.86 -11.82 24.12
N ARG A 73 -4.49 -11.98 25.41
CA ARG A 73 -4.09 -13.27 26.00
C ARG A 73 -5.19 -14.30 25.87
N GLU A 74 -6.41 -13.93 26.23
CA GLU A 74 -7.55 -14.85 26.29
C GLU A 74 -8.16 -15.13 24.92
N THR A 75 -7.98 -14.24 23.93
CA THR A 75 -8.59 -14.40 22.61
C THR A 75 -7.62 -14.94 21.57
N VAL A 76 -6.41 -14.36 21.48
CA VAL A 76 -5.43 -14.67 20.41
C VAL A 76 -4.45 -15.74 20.86
N PHE A 77 -4.01 -15.70 22.11
CA PHE A 77 -3.03 -16.63 22.71
C PHE A 77 -3.66 -17.58 23.74
N ALA A 78 -4.93 -17.94 23.54
CA ALA A 78 -5.73 -18.69 24.51
C ALA A 78 -5.12 -20.04 24.90
N ALA A 79 -4.29 -20.64 24.03
CA ALA A 79 -3.64 -21.92 24.29
C ALA A 79 -2.51 -21.82 25.33
N ARG A 80 -1.77 -20.69 25.39
CA ARG A 80 -0.72 -20.44 26.39
C ARG A 80 -0.64 -18.96 26.78
N PRO A 81 -1.62 -18.46 27.55
CA PRO A 81 -1.68 -17.06 27.93
C PRO A 81 -0.49 -16.59 28.78
N ALA A 82 0.20 -17.52 29.46
CA ALA A 82 1.38 -17.25 30.28
C ALA A 82 2.63 -16.85 29.47
N GLU A 83 2.73 -17.21 28.18
CA GLU A 83 3.88 -16.88 27.34
C GLU A 83 3.81 -15.44 26.78
N LEU A 84 2.63 -14.81 26.80
CA LEU A 84 2.49 -13.42 26.35
C LEU A 84 3.00 -12.45 27.41
N THR A 85 4.28 -12.07 27.30
CA THR A 85 4.86 -11.04 28.15
C THR A 85 4.31 -9.64 27.80
N PRO A 86 4.32 -8.67 28.74
CA PRO A 86 3.95 -7.29 28.45
C PRO A 86 4.84 -6.61 27.39
N LEU A 87 6.08 -7.09 27.21
CA LEU A 87 6.96 -6.64 26.14
C LEU A 87 6.51 -7.19 24.78
N ALA A 88 6.18 -8.49 24.72
CA ALA A 88 5.64 -9.12 23.52
C ALA A 88 4.33 -8.47 23.05
N ALA A 89 3.42 -8.12 23.97
CA ALA A 89 2.19 -7.40 23.65
C ALA A 89 2.44 -6.03 23.00
N ARG A 90 3.43 -5.27 23.50
CA ARG A 90 3.83 -3.97 22.91
C ARG A 90 4.49 -4.13 21.55
N LEU A 91 5.34 -5.15 21.38
CA LEU A 91 5.95 -5.45 20.08
C LEU A 91 4.89 -5.87 19.05
N PHE A 92 3.92 -6.71 19.45
CA PHE A 92 2.77 -7.08 18.62
C PHE A 92 1.96 -5.86 18.20
N ALA A 93 1.68 -4.94 19.14
CA ALA A 93 0.97 -3.71 18.84
C ALA A 93 1.74 -2.81 17.87
N ALA A 94 3.04 -2.60 18.09
CA ALA A 94 3.89 -1.80 17.22
C ALA A 94 3.95 -2.40 15.80
N TRP A 95 4.18 -3.71 15.69
CA TRP A 95 4.18 -4.43 14.42
C TRP A 95 2.84 -4.34 13.68
N THR A 96 1.74 -4.55 14.41
CA THR A 96 0.38 -4.50 13.85
C THR A 96 0.04 -3.09 13.38
N THR A 97 0.48 -2.06 14.09
CA THR A 97 0.33 -0.66 13.68
C THR A 97 1.11 -0.35 12.42
N THR A 98 2.38 -0.76 12.32
CA THR A 98 3.21 -0.58 11.12
C THR A 98 2.55 -1.20 9.89
N THR A 99 2.03 -2.42 10.03
CA THR A 99 1.36 -3.11 8.93
C THR A 99 -0.01 -2.53 8.60
N ALA A 100 -0.73 -1.95 9.56
CA ALA A 100 -1.93 -1.15 9.31
C ALA A 100 -1.61 0.10 8.48
N VAL A 101 -0.52 0.79 8.79
CA VAL A 101 -0.04 1.94 8.00
C VAL A 101 0.30 1.53 6.57
N LEU A 102 0.97 0.38 6.35
CA LEU A 102 1.21 -0.14 5.00
C LEU A 102 -0.10 -0.36 4.23
N CYS A 103 -1.11 -0.95 4.86
CA CYS A 103 -2.43 -1.15 4.25
C CYS A 103 -3.10 0.18 3.87
N LEU A 104 -3.04 1.19 4.75
CA LEU A 104 -3.57 2.52 4.46
C LEU A 104 -2.81 3.24 3.35
N LEU A 105 -1.47 3.15 3.34
CA LEU A 105 -0.64 3.72 2.28
C LEU A 105 -0.91 3.05 0.93
N CYS A 106 -1.06 1.73 0.92
CA CYS A 106 -1.44 0.98 -0.27
C CYS A 106 -2.85 1.36 -0.75
N ALA A 107 -3.82 1.49 0.16
CA ALA A 107 -5.17 1.94 -0.17
C ALA A 107 -5.18 3.38 -0.73
N ARG A 108 -4.39 4.29 -0.15
CA ARG A 108 -4.22 5.68 -0.63
C ARG A 108 -3.53 5.76 -1.99
N GLY A 109 -2.50 4.95 -2.21
CA GLY A 109 -1.86 4.75 -3.52
C GLY A 109 -2.73 3.98 -4.51
N GLY A 110 -3.95 3.63 -4.10
CA GLY A 110 -4.95 3.10 -4.98
C GLY A 110 -4.87 1.61 -5.25
N ALA A 111 -4.16 0.85 -4.42
CA ALA A 111 -3.90 -0.57 -4.64
C ALA A 111 -3.39 -0.83 -6.06
N ASP A 112 -2.38 -0.06 -6.48
CA ASP A 112 -1.71 -0.16 -7.77
C ASP A 112 -0.56 -1.18 -7.70
N PRO A 113 -0.63 -2.31 -8.42
CA PRO A 113 0.43 -3.31 -8.53
C PRO A 113 1.81 -2.78 -8.92
N ARG A 114 1.89 -1.66 -9.65
CA ARG A 114 3.16 -1.05 -10.10
C ARG A 114 3.90 -0.32 -8.98
N THR A 115 3.21 -0.01 -7.88
CA THR A 115 3.79 0.72 -6.77
C THR A 115 4.53 -0.20 -5.80
N PRO A 116 5.70 0.20 -5.26
CA PRO A 116 6.45 -0.62 -4.32
C PRO A 116 5.68 -0.87 -3.01
N ILE A 117 4.77 0.04 -2.65
CA ILE A 117 3.93 -0.12 -1.45
C ILE A 117 2.96 -1.30 -1.59
N TYR A 118 2.53 -1.64 -2.81
CA TYR A 118 1.69 -2.80 -3.07
C TYR A 118 2.42 -4.10 -2.77
N ALA A 119 3.65 -4.24 -3.29
CA ALA A 119 4.51 -5.38 -3.01
C ALA A 119 4.85 -5.50 -1.52
N ALA A 120 5.17 -4.38 -0.86
CA ALA A 120 5.42 -4.36 0.59
C ALA A 120 4.19 -4.78 1.40
N THR A 121 2.99 -4.34 1.00
CA THR A 121 1.74 -4.71 1.66
C THR A 121 1.43 -6.19 1.46
N LEU A 122 1.60 -6.72 0.24
CA LEU A 122 1.48 -8.14 -0.05
C LEU A 122 2.46 -8.96 0.79
N LEU A 123 3.73 -8.55 0.83
CA LEU A 123 4.75 -9.21 1.64
C LEU A 123 4.40 -9.19 3.13
N SER A 124 3.80 -8.11 3.64
CA SER A 124 3.36 -8.05 5.04
C SER A 124 2.32 -9.13 5.40
N PHE A 125 1.44 -9.49 4.46
CA PHE A 125 0.50 -10.59 4.65
C PHE A 125 1.19 -11.96 4.52
N VAL A 126 2.15 -12.10 3.61
CA VAL A 126 2.95 -13.32 3.48
C VAL A 126 3.79 -13.57 4.74
N VAL A 127 4.43 -12.54 5.30
CA VAL A 127 5.15 -12.64 6.58
C VAL A 127 4.21 -12.99 7.72
N ALA A 128 3.00 -12.43 7.75
CA ALA A 128 2.00 -12.82 8.73
C ALA A 128 1.64 -14.32 8.61
N LEU A 129 1.40 -14.83 7.40
CA LEU A 129 1.16 -16.26 7.18
C LEU A 129 2.38 -17.11 7.55
N GLY A 130 3.58 -16.67 7.20
CA GLY A 130 4.84 -17.33 7.54
C GLY A 130 5.11 -17.36 9.05
N LEU A 131 4.47 -16.50 9.84
CA LEU A 131 4.51 -16.55 11.29
C LEU A 131 3.38 -17.44 11.84
N PHE A 132 2.15 -17.32 11.34
CA PHE A 132 1.02 -18.11 11.85
C PHE A 132 1.08 -19.61 11.47
N VAL A 133 1.57 -19.96 10.28
CA VAL A 133 1.58 -21.35 9.78
C VAL A 133 2.53 -22.25 10.59
N PRO A 134 3.80 -21.89 10.82
CA PRO A 134 4.69 -22.70 11.66
C PRO A 134 4.26 -22.68 13.12
N GLU A 135 3.71 -21.57 13.61
CA GLU A 135 3.23 -21.46 14.99
C GLU A 135 2.08 -22.44 15.26
N LEU A 136 1.17 -22.62 14.29
CA LEU A 136 0.11 -23.64 14.35
C LEU A 136 0.63 -25.07 14.16
N ALA A 137 1.62 -25.26 13.28
CA ALA A 137 2.10 -26.59 12.91
C ALA A 137 3.07 -27.20 13.94
N TYR A 138 3.89 -26.38 14.60
CA TYR A 138 4.98 -26.85 15.46
C TYR A 138 4.93 -26.32 16.90
N HIS A 139 4.57 -25.06 17.12
CA HIS A 139 4.74 -24.42 18.44
C HIS A 139 3.50 -24.57 19.34
N GLY A 140 2.30 -24.60 18.76
CA GLY A 140 1.04 -24.84 19.48
C GLY A 140 0.70 -23.76 20.53
N THR A 141 1.26 -22.56 20.39
CA THR A 141 1.00 -21.40 21.28
C THR A 141 -0.32 -20.70 20.98
N MET A 142 -0.95 -21.01 19.84
CA MET A 142 -2.24 -20.49 19.41
C MET A 142 -3.25 -21.61 19.18
N THR A 143 -4.46 -21.42 19.69
CA THR A 143 -5.59 -22.31 19.40
C THR A 143 -6.03 -22.12 17.96
N VAL A 144 -6.39 -23.21 17.26
CA VAL A 144 -6.83 -23.16 15.86
C VAL A 144 -7.96 -22.13 15.65
N MET A 145 -8.89 -22.02 16.60
CA MET A 145 -9.98 -21.03 16.55
C MET A 145 -9.50 -19.57 16.55
N SER A 146 -8.44 -19.28 17.30
CA SER A 146 -7.91 -17.92 17.50
C SER A 146 -7.08 -17.45 16.30
N SER A 147 -6.32 -18.36 15.68
CA SER A 147 -5.51 -18.06 14.49
C SER A 147 -6.32 -18.09 13.19
N LEU A 148 -7.47 -18.75 13.17
CA LEU A 148 -8.30 -18.86 11.98
C LEU A 148 -8.77 -17.49 11.48
N SER A 149 -9.15 -16.58 12.39
CA SER A 149 -9.62 -15.25 12.00
C SER A 149 -8.55 -14.39 11.29
N PRO A 150 -7.32 -14.18 11.83
CA PRO A 150 -6.28 -13.49 11.08
C PRO A 150 -5.79 -14.30 9.87
N GLY A 151 -5.83 -15.65 9.93
CA GLY A 151 -5.47 -16.53 8.82
C GLY A 151 -6.38 -16.38 7.61
N ILE A 152 -7.70 -16.35 7.80
CA ILE A 152 -8.68 -16.12 6.73
C ILE A 152 -8.50 -14.72 6.13
N VAL A 153 -8.30 -13.70 6.98
CA VAL A 153 -8.10 -12.32 6.49
C VAL A 153 -6.81 -12.23 5.66
N ALA A 154 -5.72 -12.85 6.13
CA ALA A 154 -4.45 -12.83 5.42
C ALA A 154 -4.50 -13.61 4.10
N THR A 155 -5.03 -14.84 4.10
CA THR A 155 -5.17 -15.65 2.88
C THR A 155 -6.08 -14.98 1.84
N THR A 156 -7.23 -14.44 2.27
CA THR A 156 -8.14 -13.69 1.39
C THR A 156 -7.44 -12.48 0.79
N SER A 157 -6.70 -11.72 1.60
CA SER A 157 -5.97 -10.53 1.14
C SER A 157 -4.87 -10.89 0.13
N VAL A 158 -4.07 -11.93 0.40
CA VAL A 158 -3.02 -12.42 -0.52
C VAL A 158 -3.63 -12.89 -1.84
N THR A 159 -4.64 -13.75 -1.80
CA THR A 159 -5.28 -14.27 -3.01
C THR A 159 -5.85 -13.12 -3.85
N TRP A 160 -6.55 -12.17 -3.22
CA TRP A 160 -7.11 -11.03 -3.94
C TRP A 160 -6.00 -10.15 -4.55
N MET A 161 -4.99 -9.79 -3.78
CA MET A 161 -3.86 -8.98 -4.28
C MET A 161 -3.11 -9.71 -5.42
N MET A 162 -2.93 -11.02 -5.33
CA MET A 162 -2.32 -11.82 -6.40
C MET A 162 -3.17 -11.87 -7.66
N THR A 163 -4.50 -11.96 -7.54
CA THR A 163 -5.39 -11.91 -8.72
C THR A 163 -5.33 -10.58 -9.45
N VAL A 164 -5.23 -9.46 -8.72
CA VAL A 164 -5.09 -8.12 -9.34
C VAL A 164 -3.74 -8.01 -10.05
N TRP A 165 -2.65 -8.45 -9.38
CA TRP A 165 -1.31 -8.42 -9.95
C TRP A 165 -1.19 -9.21 -11.26
N ARG A 166 -1.72 -10.45 -11.30
CA ARG A 166 -1.70 -11.31 -12.51
C ARG A 166 -2.48 -10.77 -13.69
N GLN A 167 -3.46 -9.89 -13.46
CA GLN A 167 -4.30 -9.35 -14.54
C GLN A 167 -3.62 -8.14 -15.17
N GLU A 168 -3.01 -7.28 -14.36
CA GLU A 168 -2.28 -6.12 -14.89
C GLU A 168 -1.03 -6.55 -15.65
N SER A 169 -0.36 -7.64 -15.24
CA SER A 169 0.76 -8.20 -16.00
C SER A 169 0.36 -8.77 -17.37
N LYS A 170 -0.93 -8.95 -17.67
CA LYS A 170 -1.43 -9.41 -18.97
C LYS A 170 -1.81 -8.27 -19.90
N GLN A 171 -1.86 -7.02 -19.41
CA GLN A 171 -2.27 -5.85 -20.17
C GLN A 171 -1.08 -5.09 -20.77
N ASP A 172 0.14 -5.40 -20.31
CA ASP A 172 1.41 -4.97 -20.89
C ASP A 172 1.91 -5.99 -21.92
#